data_AF-A0A7J4V3H4-F1
#
_entry.id   AF-A0A7J4V3H4-F1
#
_cell.length_a   1.000
_cell.length_b   1.000
_cell.length_c   1.000
_cell.angle_alpha   90.00
_cell.angle_beta   90.00
_cell.angle_gamma   90.00
#
_symmetry.space_group_name_H-M   'P 1'
#
loop_
_entity.id
_entity.type
_entity.pdbx_description
1 polymer ?
#
loop_
_entity_poly.entity_id
_entity_poly.type
_entity_poly.pdbx_seq_one_letter_code
_entity_poly.pdbx_strand_id
1 'polypeptide(L)' 'AMRKAAESVGGVGGGHNIAAGATIPESRKKDFLDELDRTVEEQFTSRARRPG' A
#
# COMPACT_ATOMS: atom_id res chain seq x y z
N ALA A 1 4.49 0.09 0.76
CA ALA A 1 3.08 -0.21 0.47
C ALA A 1 2.32 0.97 -0.14
N MET A 2 2.06 2.05 0.62
CA MET A 2 1.10 3.12 0.25
C MET A 2 1.31 3.78 -1.12
N ARG A 3 2.56 4.12 -1.50
CA ARG A 3 2.85 4.71 -2.82
C ARG A 3 2.46 3.78 -3.98
N LYS A 4 2.80 2.51 -3.86
CA LYS A 4 2.56 1.49 -4.89
C LYS A 4 1.06 1.22 -5.09
N ALA A 5 0.33 1.09 -3.98
CA ALA A 5 -1.12 0.92 -4.01
C ALA A 5 -1.82 2.15 -4.60
N ALA A 6 -1.36 3.36 -4.26
CA ALA A 6 -1.94 4.60 -4.78
C ALA A 6 -1.67 4.76 -6.28
N GLU A 7 -0.43 4.54 -6.73
CA GLU A 7 -0.06 4.61 -8.16
C GLU A 7 -0.86 3.59 -9.01
N SER A 8 -1.14 2.39 -8.47
CA SER A 8 -1.94 1.35 -9.14
C SER A 8 -3.37 1.83 -9.46
N VAL A 9 -3.98 2.61 -8.56
CA VAL A 9 -5.31 3.21 -8.76
C VAL A 9 -5.26 4.62 -9.35
N GLY A 10 -4.14 5.00 -9.97
CA GLY A 10 -3.95 6.32 -10.59
C GLY A 10 -4.02 7.49 -9.60
N GLY A 11 -3.78 7.20 -8.32
CA GLY A 11 -3.57 8.16 -7.26
C GLY A 11 -2.09 8.39 -7.00
N VAL A 12 -1.81 9.18 -5.96
CA VAL A 12 -0.45 9.47 -5.51
C VAL A 12 -0.36 9.21 -4.02
N GLY A 13 0.65 8.45 -3.60
CA GLY A 13 0.83 8.06 -2.20
C GLY A 13 2.27 8.27 -1.74
N GLY A 14 2.43 8.61 -0.46
CA GLY A 14 3.72 8.92 0.12
C GLY A 14 3.68 9.02 1.63
N GLY A 15 4.85 8.99 2.26
CA GLY A 15 4.99 9.15 3.70
C GLY A 15 6.17 8.39 4.28
N HIS A 16 6.35 8.56 5.58
CA HIS A 16 7.44 7.99 6.36
C HIS A 16 6.97 6.76 7.14
N ASN A 17 7.90 6.00 7.71
CA ASN A 17 7.64 4.73 8.42
C ASN A 17 6.57 4.83 9.54
N ILE A 18 6.26 6.03 10.02
CA ILE A 18 5.30 6.31 11.10
C ILE A 18 3.99 6.95 10.58
N ALA A 19 4.03 7.70 9.48
CA ALA A 19 2.88 8.39 8.94
C ALA A 19 2.92 8.36 7.41
N ALA A 20 1.92 7.71 6.81
CA ALA A 20 1.76 7.64 5.36
C ALA A 20 0.34 7.97 4.94
N GLY A 21 0.22 8.62 3.79
CA GLY A 21 -1.04 9.02 3.19
C GLY A 21 -1.08 8.70 1.69
N ALA A 22 -2.28 8.63 1.15
CA ALA A 22 -2.52 8.47 -0.27
C ALA A 22 -3.73 9.30 -0.69
N THR A 23 -3.60 9.95 -1.84
CA THR A 23 -4.69 10.63 -2.53
C THR A 23 -5.14 9.76 -3.67
N ILE A 24 -6.39 9.32 -3.62
CA ILE A 24 -6.99 8.39 -4.58
C ILE A 24 -8.35 8.90 -5.05
N PRO A 25 -8.77 8.58 -6.29
CA PRO A 25 -10.13 8.84 -6.75
C PRO A 25 -11.15 8.07 -5.90
N GLU A 26 -12.24 8.72 -5.50
CA GLU A 26 -13.26 8.13 -4.63
C GLU A 26 -13.92 6.89 -5.25
N SER A 27 -14.07 6.87 -6.57
CA SER A 27 -14.58 5.73 -7.35
C SER A 27 -13.69 4.49 -7.29
N ARG A 28 -12.40 4.63 -6.96
CA ARG A 28 -11.42 3.54 -6.91
C ARG A 28 -10.96 3.21 -5.49
N LYS A 29 -11.71 3.64 -4.48
CA LYS A 29 -11.41 3.39 -3.07
C LYS A 29 -11.38 1.90 -2.73
N LYS A 30 -12.25 1.10 -3.36
CA LYS A 30 -12.30 -0.35 -3.16
C LYS A 30 -11.06 -1.04 -3.75
N ASP A 31 -10.76 -0.77 -5.02
CA ASP A 31 -9.57 -1.28 -5.71
C ASP A 31 -8.27 -0.92 -4.97
N PHE A 32 -8.23 0.29 -4.37
CA PHE A 32 -7.08 0.73 -3.57
C PHE A 32 -6.92 -0.11 -2.31
N LEU A 33 -8.01 -0.41 -1.59
CA LEU A 33 -7.95 -1.22 -0.37
C LEU A 33 -7.49 -2.65 -0.70
N ASP A 34 -8.04 -3.25 -1.75
CA ASP A 34 -7.67 -4.61 -2.17
C ASP A 34 -6.18 -4.70 -2.57
N GLU A 35 -5.68 -3.72 -3.33
CA GLU A 35 -4.26 -3.68 -3.73
C GLU A 35 -3.33 -3.35 -2.56
N LEU A 36 -3.78 -2.48 -1.64
CA LEU A 36 -3.04 -2.15 -0.44
C LEU A 36 -2.90 -3.38 0.47
N ASP A 37 -3.97 -4.12 0.68
CA ASP A 37 -3.99 -5.32 1.52
C ASP A 37 -3.03 -6.38 0.98
N ARG A 38 -3.10 -6.67 -0.32
CA ARG A 38 -2.15 -7.54 -1.02
C ARG A 38 -0.69 -7.09 -0.85
N THR A 39 -0.44 -5.79 -1.06
CA THR A 39 0.92 -5.23 -0.92
C THR A 39 1.42 -5.35 0.52
N VAL A 40 0.56 -5.11 1.51
CA VAL A 40 0.90 -5.22 2.93
C VAL A 40 1.17 -6.67 3.31
N GLU A 41 0.33 -7.63 2.87
CA GLU A 41 0.55 -9.06 3.07
C GLU A 41 1.90 -9.52 2.52
N GLU A 42 2.28 -9.09 1.31
CA GLU A 42 3.60 -9.36 0.72
C GLU A 42 4.76 -8.77 1.56
N GLN A 43 4.58 -7.57 2.14
CA GLN A 43 5.58 -6.97 3.02
C GLN A 43 5.71 -7.73 4.35
N PHE A 44 4.61 -8.24 4.90
CA PHE A 44 4.61 -9.02 6.14
C PHE A 44 5.21 -10.42 5.93
N THR A 45 4.85 -11.11 4.85
CA THR A 45 5.43 -12.42 4.50
C THR A 45 6.90 -12.34 4.14
N SER A 46 7.33 -11.31 3.40
CA SER A 46 8.76 -11.12 3.10
C SER A 46 9.60 -10.75 4.33
N ARG A 47 9.00 -10.07 5.32
CA ARG A 47 9.68 -9.71 6.58
C ARG A 47 9.70 -10.86 7.60
N ALA A 48 8.71 -11.75 7.59
CA ALA A 48 8.69 -12.97 8.41
C ALA A 48 9.75 -14.00 8.01
N ARG A 49 10.34 -13.89 6.80
CA ARG A 49 11.31 -14.84 6.26
C ARG A 49 12.78 -14.50 6.56
N ARG A 50 13.06 -13.58 7.49
CA ARG A 50 14.41 -13.39 8.05
C ARG A 50 14.54 -14.21 9.33
N PRO A 51 15.01 -15.47 9.28
CA PRO A 51 15.60 -16.07 10.47
C PRO A 51 16.87 -15.27 10.78
N GLY A 52 16.92 -14.71 11.98
CA GLY A 52 18.17 -14.27 12.60
C GLY A 52 18.93 -15.48 13.11
#